data_AF-A0A9Q3HAA4-F1
#
_entry.id   AF-A0A9Q3HAA4-F1
#
_cell.length_a   1.000
_cell.length_b   1.000
_cell.length_c   1.000
_cell.angle_alpha   90.00
_cell.angle_beta   90.00
_cell.angle_gamma   90.00
#
_symmetry.space_group_name_H-M   'P 1'
#
loop_
_entity.id
_entity.type
_entity.pdbx_description
1 polymer ?
#
loop_
_entity_poly.entity_id
_entity_poly.type
_entity_poly.pdbx_seq_one_letter_code
_entity_poly.pdbx_strand_id
1 'polypeptide(L)'
;MLEKGWNPSLPADTLRKDLIEVHPTASSFELMIDKVKHHAKKSMNDAFEYAKQKLGKSHKVPEFKVRDLVLVSTLSFNNIKGPRKFKYSYIGPFVIVALHGTNAVQVELSCELENKHPTFPVSLIKPYQPTDKELFP
;
A
#
# COMPACT_ATOMS: atom_id res chain seq x y z
N MET A 1 32.92 27.12 -14.44
CA MET A 1 34.07 27.98 -14.06
C MET A 1 35.10 27.07 -13.44
N LEU A 2 36.32 27.03 -14.00
CA LEU A 2 37.41 26.14 -13.58
C LEU A 2 38.18 26.83 -12.45
N GLU A 3 38.18 26.26 -11.25
CA GLU A 3 38.93 26.78 -10.10
C GLU A 3 40.44 26.66 -10.39
N LYS A 4 41.11 27.81 -10.57
CA LYS A 4 42.57 27.89 -10.69
C LYS A 4 43.17 27.95 -9.29
N GLY A 5 43.82 26.86 -8.88
CA GLY A 5 44.90 26.83 -7.89
C GLY A 5 44.52 27.28 -6.48
N TRP A 6 44.20 26.32 -5.61
CA TRP A 6 44.29 26.51 -4.17
C TRP A 6 45.73 26.91 -3.82
N ASN A 7 45.92 28.07 -3.18
CA ASN A 7 47.26 28.55 -2.83
C ASN A 7 47.91 27.59 -1.82
N PRO A 8 49.17 27.18 -2.03
CA PRO A 8 49.89 26.34 -1.09
C PRO A 8 50.07 27.08 0.24
N SER A 9 49.95 26.35 1.35
CA SER A 9 50.06 26.91 2.69
C SER A 9 51.44 27.50 2.95
N LEU A 10 51.47 28.72 3.48
CA LEU A 10 52.68 29.38 3.93
C LEU A 10 53.00 28.93 5.36
N PRO A 11 54.27 28.94 5.79
CA PRO A 11 54.64 28.61 7.17
C PRO A 11 53.97 29.55 8.21
N ALA A 12 53.60 30.76 7.82
CA ALA A 12 52.81 31.67 8.66
C ALA A 12 51.39 31.14 8.97
N ASP A 13 50.79 30.38 8.06
CA ASP A 13 49.44 29.81 8.24
C ASP A 13 49.45 28.70 9.29
N THR A 14 50.57 27.96 9.40
CA THR A 14 50.74 26.90 10.41
C THR A 14 50.84 27.40 11.86
N LEU A 15 51.03 28.70 12.06
CA LEU A 15 51.02 29.34 13.37
C LEU A 15 49.59 29.60 13.88
N ARG A 16 48.59 29.57 12.98
CA ARG A 16 47.15 29.75 13.29
C ARG A 16 46.42 28.41 13.25
N LYS A 17 46.74 27.52 14.20
CA LYS A 17 46.16 26.17 14.27
C LYS A 17 44.68 26.12 14.67
N ASP A 18 44.14 27.26 15.10
CA ASP A 18 42.80 27.36 15.68
C ASP A 18 41.70 27.65 14.64
N LEU A 19 42.07 27.94 13.39
CA LEU A 19 41.13 28.19 12.30
C LEU A 19 41.16 27.01 11.33
N ILE A 20 40.08 26.23 11.33
CA ILE A 20 39.86 25.17 10.34
C ILE A 20 39.49 25.87 9.02
N GLU A 21 40.47 26.04 8.13
CA GLU A 21 40.22 26.60 6.80
C GLU A 21 39.59 25.54 5.89
N VAL A 22 38.25 25.52 5.85
CA VAL A 22 37.50 24.66 4.95
C VAL A 22 37.58 25.22 3.53
N HIS A 23 37.98 24.38 2.57
CA HIS A 23 38.03 24.76 1.15
C HIS A 23 36.64 25.21 0.66
N PRO A 24 36.51 26.32 -0.08
CA PRO A 24 35.22 26.86 -0.53
C PRO A 24 34.42 25.84 -1.38
N THR A 25 35.11 24.97 -2.12
CA THR A 25 34.50 23.81 -2.82
C THR A 25 33.89 22.77 -1.88
N ALA A 26 34.48 22.52 -0.70
CA ALA A 26 33.88 21.59 0.26
C ALA A 26 32.58 22.18 0.83
N SER A 27 32.56 23.48 1.14
CA SER A 27 31.34 24.18 1.59
C SER A 27 30.27 24.21 0.50
N SER A 28 30.62 24.43 -0.77
CA SER A 28 29.64 24.40 -1.86
C SER A 28 29.12 22.99 -2.14
N PHE A 29 29.96 21.96 -1.94
CA PHE A 29 29.55 20.56 -2.04
C PHE A 29 28.59 20.18 -0.91
N GLU A 30 28.82 20.60 0.33
CA GLU A 30 27.88 20.39 1.44
C GLU A 30 26.49 20.97 1.13
N LEU A 31 26.45 22.23 0.67
CA LEU A 31 25.20 22.87 0.23
C LEU A 31 24.51 22.12 -0.91
N MET A 32 25.29 21.56 -1.85
CA MET A 32 24.75 20.73 -2.93
C MET A 32 24.14 19.44 -2.38
N ILE A 33 24.84 18.75 -1.48
CA ILE A 33 24.37 17.50 -0.88
C ILE A 33 23.09 17.75 -0.07
N ASP A 34 23.00 18.82 0.69
CA ASP A 34 21.80 19.13 1.47
C ASP A 34 20.60 19.46 0.58
N LYS A 35 20.82 20.21 -0.51
CA LYS A 35 19.76 20.44 -1.52
C LYS A 35 19.28 19.12 -2.14
N VAL A 36 20.19 18.21 -2.46
CA VAL A 36 19.85 16.89 -3.01
C VAL A 36 19.06 16.06 -1.99
N LYS A 37 19.48 16.03 -0.72
CA LYS A 37 18.74 15.34 0.35
C LYS A 37 17.34 15.91 0.53
N HIS A 38 17.20 17.24 0.56
CA HIS A 38 15.90 17.90 0.66
C HIS A 38 14.99 17.55 -0.51
N HIS A 39 15.53 17.59 -1.73
CA HIS A 39 14.80 17.21 -2.93
C HIS A 39 14.36 15.74 -2.91
N ALA A 40 15.26 14.83 -2.54
CA ALA A 40 14.95 13.40 -2.43
C ALA A 40 13.84 13.15 -1.40
N LYS A 41 13.92 13.78 -0.22
CA LYS A 41 12.89 13.69 0.81
C LYS A 41 11.54 14.21 0.33
N LYS A 42 11.54 15.35 -0.36
CA LYS A 42 10.32 15.92 -0.94
C LYS A 42 9.72 14.97 -1.98
N SER A 43 10.53 14.45 -2.90
CA SER A 43 10.08 13.50 -3.92
C SER A 43 9.48 12.22 -3.33
N MET A 44 10.06 11.70 -2.25
CA MET A 44 9.49 10.56 -1.52
C MET A 44 8.12 10.91 -0.92
N ASN A 45 8.01 12.05 -0.24
CA ASN A 45 6.76 12.51 0.36
C ASN A 45 5.67 12.71 -0.70
N ASP A 46 5.99 13.41 -1.80
CA ASP A 46 5.07 13.66 -2.91
C ASP A 46 4.57 12.33 -3.51
N ALA A 47 5.44 11.33 -3.64
CA ALA A 47 5.07 10.00 -4.12
C ALA A 47 4.13 9.26 -3.15
N PHE A 48 4.39 9.33 -1.83
CA PHE A 48 3.50 8.74 -0.82
C PHE A 48 2.14 9.44 -0.79
N GLU A 49 2.11 10.77 -0.87
CA GLU A 49 0.89 11.55 -0.93
C GLU A 49 0.07 11.22 -2.17
N TYR A 50 0.71 11.14 -3.34
CA TYR A 50 0.06 10.74 -4.58
C TYR A 50 -0.58 9.36 -4.48
N ALA A 51 0.17 8.37 -3.96
CA ALA A 51 -0.34 7.02 -3.76
C ALA A 51 -1.55 6.99 -2.80
N LYS A 52 -1.47 7.73 -1.68
CA LYS A 52 -2.56 7.86 -0.70
C LYS A 52 -3.81 8.47 -1.33
N GLN A 53 -3.67 9.56 -2.09
CA GLN A 53 -4.79 10.22 -2.76
C GLN A 53 -5.43 9.30 -3.82
N LYS A 54 -4.63 8.60 -4.61
CA LYS A 54 -5.13 7.67 -5.65
C LYS A 54 -5.87 6.49 -5.04
N LEU A 55 -5.32 5.90 -3.98
CA LEU A 55 -5.98 4.82 -3.23
C LEU A 55 -7.28 5.30 -2.60
N GLY A 56 -7.29 6.46 -1.92
CA GLY A 56 -8.50 7.01 -1.30
C GLY A 56 -9.64 7.26 -2.29
N LYS A 57 -9.33 7.65 -3.54
CA LYS A 57 -10.33 7.83 -4.60
C LYS A 57 -10.93 6.51 -5.10
N SER A 58 -10.11 5.46 -5.22
CA SER A 58 -10.53 4.17 -5.78
C SER A 58 -11.15 3.24 -4.74
N HIS A 59 -10.72 3.33 -3.48
CA HIS A 59 -11.08 2.39 -2.44
C HIS A 59 -12.36 2.83 -1.71
N LYS A 60 -13.50 2.33 -2.16
CA LYS A 60 -14.75 2.41 -1.40
C LYS A 60 -14.81 1.21 -0.46
N VAL A 61 -14.79 1.45 0.84
CA VAL A 61 -15.04 0.39 1.83
C VAL A 61 -16.52 0.05 1.74
N PRO A 62 -16.91 -1.19 1.38
CA PRO A 62 -18.30 -1.58 1.42
C PRO A 62 -18.74 -1.66 2.89
N GLU A 63 -19.83 -0.99 3.23
CA GLU A 63 -20.48 -1.17 4.53
C GLU A 63 -21.30 -2.46 4.47
N PHE A 64 -20.88 -3.45 5.26
CA PHE A 64 -21.61 -4.70 5.42
C PHE A 64 -22.37 -4.67 6.75
N LYS A 65 -23.57 -5.25 6.79
CA LYS A 65 -24.32 -5.47 8.02
C LYS A 65 -24.36 -6.95 8.35
N VAL A 66 -24.54 -7.24 9.64
CA VAL A 66 -24.80 -8.60 10.11
C VAL A 66 -26.10 -9.08 9.50
N ARG A 67 -26.13 -10.33 9.01
CA ARG A 67 -27.19 -10.98 8.22
C ARG A 67 -27.29 -10.62 6.73
N ASP A 68 -26.42 -9.78 6.20
CA ASP A 68 -26.37 -9.56 4.75
C ASP A 68 -25.87 -10.83 4.03
N LEU A 69 -26.38 -11.05 2.82
CA LEU A 69 -25.92 -12.10 1.93
C LEU A 69 -24.72 -11.62 1.13
N VAL A 70 -23.66 -12.41 1.16
CA VAL A 70 -22.40 -12.06 0.50
C VAL A 70 -21.78 -13.23 -0.24
N LEU A 71 -21.06 -12.91 -1.31
CA LEU A 71 -20.27 -13.84 -2.10
C LEU A 71 -18.82 -13.82 -1.62
N VAL A 72 -18.22 -14.99 -1.41
CA VAL A 72 -16.82 -15.12 -0.97
C VAL A 72 -15.92 -15.53 -2.14
N SER A 73 -14.76 -14.88 -2.27
CA SER A 73 -13.82 -15.14 -3.36
C SER A 73 -13.15 -16.51 -3.28
N THR A 74 -13.04 -17.20 -4.41
CA THR A 74 -12.46 -18.54 -4.52
C THR A 74 -10.93 -18.58 -4.53
N LEU A 75 -10.25 -17.43 -4.54
CA LEU A 75 -8.80 -17.32 -4.65
C LEU A 75 -8.03 -18.10 -3.58
N SER A 76 -8.60 -18.19 -2.38
CA SER A 76 -7.96 -18.87 -1.23
C SER A 76 -8.43 -20.33 -1.03
N PHE A 77 -9.31 -20.83 -1.90
CA PHE A 77 -9.91 -22.15 -1.74
C PHE A 77 -9.26 -23.19 -2.67
N ASN A 78 -8.40 -24.02 -2.08
CA ASN A 78 -7.74 -25.11 -2.81
C ASN A 78 -8.66 -26.31 -3.09
N ASN A 79 -9.75 -26.46 -2.33
CA ASN A 79 -10.61 -27.65 -2.36
C ASN A 79 -11.76 -27.57 -3.37
N ILE A 80 -11.92 -26.46 -4.09
CA ILE A 80 -12.97 -26.36 -5.11
C ILE A 80 -12.60 -27.27 -6.28
N LYS A 81 -13.45 -28.24 -6.58
CA LYS A 81 -13.25 -29.24 -7.62
C LYS A 81 -13.19 -28.56 -9.00
N GLY A 82 -12.19 -28.91 -9.82
CA GLY A 82 -12.11 -28.52 -11.24
C GLY A 82 -10.83 -27.76 -11.65
N PRO A 83 -10.66 -27.52 -12.97
CA PRO A 83 -9.54 -26.75 -13.52
C PRO A 83 -9.67 -25.25 -13.25
N ARG A 84 -8.56 -24.58 -12.90
CA ARG A 84 -8.52 -23.16 -12.47
C ARG A 84 -9.29 -22.20 -13.39
N LYS A 85 -9.32 -22.45 -14.71
CA LYS A 85 -9.97 -21.59 -15.72
C LYS A 85 -11.51 -21.66 -15.71
N PHE A 86 -12.09 -22.76 -15.25
CA PHE A 86 -13.54 -22.97 -15.23
C PHE A 86 -14.14 -22.81 -13.82
N LYS A 87 -13.33 -22.47 -12.82
CA LYS A 87 -13.83 -22.22 -11.47
C LYS A 87 -14.51 -20.86 -11.42
N TYR A 88 -15.67 -20.80 -10.77
CA TYR A 88 -16.27 -19.52 -10.41
C TYR A 88 -15.29 -18.72 -9.54
N SER A 89 -15.19 -17.41 -9.80
CA SER A 89 -14.31 -16.51 -9.00
C SER A 89 -14.88 -16.21 -7.61
N TYR A 90 -16.18 -16.42 -7.43
CA TYR A 90 -16.91 -16.23 -6.18
C TYR A 90 -17.88 -17.39 -5.97
N ILE A 91 -18.08 -17.80 -4.72
CA ILE A 91 -19.01 -18.87 -4.33
C ILE A 91 -20.03 -18.32 -3.36
N GLY A 92 -21.26 -18.81 -3.55
CA GLY A 92 -22.35 -18.87 -2.57
C GLY A 92 -22.87 -17.50 -2.12
N PRO A 93 -24.19 -17.31 -1.98
CA PRO A 93 -24.65 -16.34 -1.01
C PRO A 93 -24.49 -16.96 0.39
N PHE A 94 -23.57 -16.42 1.17
CA PHE A 94 -23.40 -16.79 2.56
C PHE A 94 -23.85 -15.65 3.47
N VAL A 95 -24.29 -15.99 4.69
CA VAL A 95 -24.78 -15.02 5.66
C VAL A 95 -23.63 -14.50 6.52
N ILE A 96 -23.57 -13.18 6.71
CA ILE A 96 -22.64 -12.58 7.66
C ILE A 96 -23.13 -12.83 9.10
N VAL A 97 -22.31 -13.49 9.90
CA VAL A 97 -22.58 -13.79 11.32
C VAL A 97 -22.09 -12.66 12.22
N ALA A 98 -20.88 -12.16 11.97
CA ALA A 98 -20.27 -11.11 12.78
C ALA A 98 -19.30 -10.26 11.97
N LEU A 99 -19.10 -9.01 12.41
CA LEU A 99 -18.11 -8.10 11.85
C LEU A 99 -16.97 -7.94 12.86
N HIS A 100 -15.76 -8.29 12.44
CA HIS A 100 -14.55 -8.14 13.22
C HIS A 100 -13.85 -6.84 12.79
N GLY A 101 -14.28 -5.73 13.40
CA GLY A 101 -13.82 -4.38 13.04
C GLY A 101 -14.25 -3.98 11.62
N THR A 102 -13.44 -3.14 10.98
CA THR A 102 -13.74 -2.61 9.63
C THR A 102 -13.26 -3.50 8.49
N ASN A 103 -12.33 -4.42 8.77
CA ASN A 103 -11.55 -5.10 7.73
C ASN A 103 -11.90 -6.57 7.56
N ALA A 104 -12.54 -7.19 8.55
CA ALA A 104 -12.78 -8.62 8.57
C ALA A 104 -14.25 -8.94 8.89
N VAL A 105 -14.78 -9.92 8.19
CA VAL A 105 -16.17 -10.36 8.29
C VAL A 105 -16.18 -11.86 8.52
N GLN A 106 -16.95 -12.29 9.50
CA GLN A 106 -17.20 -13.70 9.77
C GLN A 106 -18.47 -14.13 9.05
N VAL A 107 -18.34 -15.18 8.26
CA VAL A 107 -19.38 -15.70 7.37
C VAL A 107 -19.70 -17.13 7.77
N GLU A 108 -20.98 -17.48 7.72
CA GLU A 108 -21.42 -18.86 7.92
C GLU A 108 -21.17 -19.66 6.64
N LEU A 109 -20.13 -20.50 6.64
CA LEU A 109 -19.82 -21.38 5.53
C LEU A 109 -20.60 -22.68 5.68
N SER A 110 -21.52 -22.96 4.76
CA SER A 110 -22.20 -24.24 4.66
C SER A 110 -21.47 -25.22 3.72
N CYS A 111 -21.73 -26.52 3.91
CA CYS A 111 -21.27 -27.62 3.04
C CYS A 111 -19.73 -27.89 3.07
N GLU A 112 -19.13 -28.19 1.92
CA GLU A 112 -17.72 -28.64 1.75
C GLU A 112 -16.66 -27.64 2.26
N LEU A 113 -17.09 -26.46 2.73
CA LEU A 113 -16.28 -25.35 3.17
C LEU A 113 -16.32 -25.13 4.69
N GLU A 114 -17.08 -25.94 5.44
CA GLU A 114 -17.19 -25.87 6.90
C GLU A 114 -15.83 -26.03 7.61
N ASN A 115 -14.92 -26.81 7.02
CA ASN A 115 -13.56 -27.01 7.52
C ASN A 115 -12.60 -25.82 7.25
N LYS A 116 -13.06 -24.74 6.61
CA LYS A 116 -12.26 -23.54 6.34
C LYS A 116 -12.54 -22.46 7.37
N HIS A 117 -11.56 -21.57 7.52
CA HIS A 117 -11.69 -20.44 8.43
C HIS A 117 -12.85 -19.53 7.96
N PRO A 118 -13.85 -19.24 8.81
CA PRO A 118 -15.05 -18.50 8.42
C PRO A 118 -14.84 -16.99 8.33
N THR A 119 -13.71 -16.46 8.82
CA THR A 119 -13.40 -15.03 8.74
C THR A 119 -12.62 -14.71 7.48
N PHE A 120 -13.13 -13.76 6.70
CA PHE A 120 -12.53 -13.26 5.48
C PHE A 120 -12.33 -11.75 5.53
N PRO A 121 -11.29 -11.21 4.88
CA PRO A 121 -11.15 -9.78 4.71
C PRO A 121 -12.23 -9.24 3.77
N VAL A 122 -12.68 -8.00 4.01
CA VAL A 122 -13.71 -7.31 3.20
C VAL A 122 -13.36 -7.23 1.70
N SER A 123 -12.07 -7.26 1.35
CA SER A 123 -11.59 -7.24 -0.04
C SER A 123 -11.91 -8.50 -0.82
N LEU A 124 -12.12 -9.63 -0.13
CA LEU A 124 -12.44 -10.92 -0.74
C LEU A 124 -13.95 -11.21 -0.73
N ILE A 125 -14.76 -10.24 -0.30
CA ILE A 125 -16.20 -10.37 -0.17
C ILE A 125 -16.88 -9.41 -1.14
N LYS A 126 -17.96 -9.86 -1.76
CA LYS A 126 -18.86 -9.01 -2.55
C LYS A 126 -20.29 -9.08 -2.02
N PRO A 127 -21.04 -7.96 -2.02
CA PRO A 127 -22.46 -8.02 -1.71
C PRO A 127 -23.18 -8.87 -2.76
N TYR A 128 -24.08 -9.74 -2.30
CA TYR A 128 -24.92 -10.53 -3.21
C TYR A 128 -26.06 -9.66 -3.74
N GLN A 129 -26.15 -9.54 -5.07
CA GLN A 129 -27.29 -8.90 -5.73
C GLN A 129 -28.20 -10.00 -6.27
N PRO A 130 -29.46 -10.10 -5.80
CA PRO A 130 -30.40 -11.05 -6.37
C PRO A 130 -30.70 -10.68 -7.82
N THR A 131 -30.80 -11.68 -8.69
CA THR A 131 -31.25 -11.47 -10.07
C THR A 131 -32.73 -11.07 -10.06
N ASP A 132 -33.08 -10.00 -10.77
CA ASP A 132 -34.47 -9.60 -10.98
C ASP A 132 -35.20 -10.68 -11.79
N LYS A 133 -36.04 -11.44 -11.09
CA LYS A 133 -36.79 -12.58 -11.65
C LYS A 133 -37.76 -12.19 -12.76
N GLU A 134 -38.11 -10.91 -12.87
CA GLU A 134 -39.00 -10.41 -13.92
C GLU A 134 -38.28 -10.15 -15.25
N LEU A 135 -37.00 -9.78 -15.21
CA LEU A 135 -36.21 -9.47 -16.41
C LEU A 135 -35.52 -10.70 -17.01
N PHE A 136 -35.21 -11.69 -16.17
CA PHE A 136 -34.55 -12.94 -16.56
C PHE A 136 -35.25 -14.13 -15.89
N PRO A 137 -36.45 -14.51 -16.37
CA PRO A 137 -37.16 -15.72 -15.94
C PRO A 137 -36.42 -17.01 -16.33
#